data_AF-A0A1A6AEJ9-F1
#
_entry.id   AF-A0A1A6AEJ9-F1
#
_cell.length_a   1.000
_cell.length_b   1.000
_cell.length_c   1.000
_cell.angle_alpha   90.00
_cell.angle_beta   90.00
_cell.angle_gamma   90.00
#
_symmetry.space_group_name_H-M   'P 1'
#
loop_
_entity.id
_entity.type
_entity.pdbx_description
1 polymer ?
#
loop_
_entity_poly.entity_id
_entity_poly.type
_entity_poly.pdbx_seq_one_letter_code
_entity_poly.pdbx_strand_id
1 'polypeptide(L)'
;MFPLAPLVPKPQPVIAYFDLRLPLQPSKIVKIGANDSAELVLGVLDEKLKIVLNLNSETKALPIDYQRIMCNVSLVPNIYTPIDCRSPQTSIPLMLLQIALKREGWIGEAEIGGILTNLPHGEYVFKVELVDPSLIFGEVTSTAILTTAFSKIFELV
;
A
#
# COMPACT_ATOMS: atom_id res chain seq x y z
N MET A 1 3.83 -35.44 24.39
CA MET A 1 4.35 -34.12 24.83
C MET A 1 5.12 -33.55 23.65
N PHE A 2 4.56 -32.59 22.91
CA PHE A 2 5.31 -31.92 21.84
C PHE A 2 6.35 -31.01 22.49
N PRO A 3 7.61 -31.00 22.05
CA PRO A 3 8.58 -30.05 22.55
C PRO A 3 8.07 -28.64 22.19
N LEU A 4 7.88 -27.80 23.21
CA LEU A 4 7.67 -26.37 23.02
C LEU A 4 8.85 -25.86 22.19
N ALA A 5 8.58 -25.44 20.96
CA ALA A 5 9.60 -24.78 20.15
C ALA A 5 10.19 -23.64 20.97
N PRO A 6 11.53 -23.45 20.99
CA PRO A 6 12.13 -22.34 21.69
C PRO A 6 11.45 -21.04 21.25
N LEU A 7 11.08 -20.19 22.21
CA LEU A 7 10.72 -18.80 21.95
C LEU A 7 11.95 -18.10 21.39
N VAL A 8 12.24 -18.32 20.11
CA VAL A 8 13.21 -17.52 19.37
C VAL A 8 12.59 -16.13 19.29
N PRO A 9 13.26 -15.09 19.84
CA PRO A 9 12.78 -13.72 19.71
C PRO A 9 12.57 -13.45 18.22
N LYS A 10 11.34 -13.12 17.82
CA LYS A 10 11.08 -12.75 16.43
C LYS A 10 11.99 -11.57 16.09
N PRO A 11 12.77 -11.63 14.99
CA PRO A 11 13.64 -10.52 14.63
C PRO A 11 12.82 -9.25 14.56
N GLN A 12 13.29 -8.19 15.22
CA GLN A 12 12.69 -6.88 15.07
C GLN A 12 12.88 -6.45 13.61
N PRO A 13 11.80 -6.14 12.88
CA PRO A 13 11.91 -5.66 11.52
C PRO A 13 12.64 -4.31 11.55
N VAL A 14 13.87 -4.26 11.06
CA VAL A 14 14.56 -2.99 10.84
C VAL A 14 14.07 -2.42 9.51
N ILE A 15 13.68 -1.15 9.53
CA ILE A 15 13.14 -0.36 8.41
C ILE A 15 13.95 -0.55 7.11
N ALA A 16 15.28 -0.68 7.22
CA ALA A 16 16.19 -0.82 6.08
C ALA A 16 16.09 -2.15 5.30
N TYR A 17 15.32 -3.13 5.80
CA TYR A 17 15.26 -4.47 5.21
C TYR A 17 14.07 -4.71 4.28
N PHE A 18 13.18 -3.72 4.10
CA PHE A 18 12.00 -3.88 3.27
C PHE A 18 12.14 -3.13 1.95
N ASP A 19 12.40 -3.89 0.89
CA ASP A 19 12.42 -3.38 -0.48
C ASP A 19 11.01 -3.48 -1.07
N LEU A 20 10.27 -2.39 -0.94
CA LEU A 20 8.93 -2.19 -1.48
C LEU A 20 9.01 -1.61 -2.89
N ARG A 21 8.44 -2.33 -3.85
CA ARG A 21 8.41 -1.96 -5.27
C ARG A 21 7.00 -1.88 -5.80
N LEU A 22 6.79 -0.96 -6.75
CA LEU A 22 5.53 -0.78 -7.47
C LEU A 22 5.77 -1.09 -8.97
N PRO A 23 5.91 -2.37 -9.37
CA PRO A 23 6.29 -2.73 -10.73
C PRO A 23 5.21 -2.44 -11.77
N LEU A 24 3.94 -2.42 -11.36
CA LEU A 24 2.80 -2.07 -12.22
C LEU A 24 2.04 -0.93 -11.55
N GLN A 25 1.76 0.13 -12.30
CA GLN A 25 1.21 1.36 -11.74
C GLN A 25 0.22 1.97 -12.73
N PRO A 26 -0.93 2.47 -12.24
CA PRO A 26 -1.88 3.18 -13.08
C PRO A 26 -1.23 4.42 -13.70
N SER A 27 -1.63 4.73 -14.93
CA SER A 27 -1.19 5.92 -15.65
C SER A 27 -2.28 6.99 -15.73
N LYS A 28 -3.55 6.59 -15.55
CA LYS A 28 -4.70 7.51 -15.52
C LYS A 28 -5.89 6.89 -14.81
N ILE A 29 -6.81 7.75 -14.38
CA ILE A 29 -8.17 7.35 -14.00
C ILE A 29 -9.08 7.69 -15.17
N VAL A 30 -9.74 6.68 -15.73
CA VAL A 30 -10.70 6.85 -16.83
C VAL A 30 -12.06 7.18 -16.24
N LYS A 31 -12.59 8.36 -16.57
CA LYS A 31 -13.97 8.75 -16.22
C LYS A 31 -14.98 7.82 -16.88
N ILE A 32 -15.79 7.16 -16.05
CA ILE A 32 -16.90 6.30 -16.49
C ILE A 32 -18.28 6.90 -16.18
N GLY A 33 -18.33 7.96 -15.36
CA GLY A 33 -19.56 8.69 -15.05
C GLY A 33 -19.30 9.96 -14.27
N ALA A 34 -20.30 10.83 -14.19
CA ALA A 34 -20.30 12.02 -13.33
C ALA A 34 -21.53 11.98 -12.42
N ASN A 35 -21.43 12.53 -11.22
CA ASN A 35 -22.62 12.82 -10.42
C ASN A 35 -23.38 14.03 -11.00
N ASP A 36 -24.59 14.27 -10.48
CA ASP A 36 -25.48 15.34 -10.94
C ASP A 36 -24.89 16.76 -10.85
N SER A 37 -23.80 16.95 -10.09
CA SER A 37 -23.10 18.24 -9.97
C SER A 37 -21.91 18.41 -10.92
N ALA A 38 -21.60 17.43 -11.79
CA ALA A 38 -20.49 17.41 -12.75
C ALA A 38 -19.06 17.53 -12.18
N GLU A 39 -18.90 17.92 -10.92
CA GLU A 39 -17.62 18.12 -10.22
C GLU A 39 -17.02 16.82 -9.67
N LEU A 40 -17.84 15.82 -9.35
CA LEU A 40 -17.39 14.57 -8.76
C LEU A 40 -17.55 13.43 -9.74
N VAL A 41 -16.46 12.70 -9.93
CA VAL A 41 -16.33 11.72 -11.01
C VAL A 41 -16.29 10.30 -10.46
N LEU A 42 -16.97 9.41 -11.18
CA LEU A 42 -16.78 7.97 -11.10
C LEU A 42 -15.69 7.59 -12.09
N GLY A 43 -14.58 7.07 -11.59
CA GLY A 43 -13.40 6.73 -12.38
C GLY A 43 -12.95 5.29 -12.17
N VAL A 44 -12.30 4.72 -13.17
CA VAL A 44 -11.66 3.40 -13.08
C VAL A 44 -10.19 3.56 -13.39
N LEU A 45 -9.33 2.90 -12.61
CA LEU A 45 -7.91 2.84 -12.92
C LEU A 45 -7.71 2.13 -14.26
N ASP A 46 -6.95 2.74 -15.17
CA ASP A 46 -6.61 2.12 -16.45
C ASP A 46 -5.80 0.83 -16.29
N GLU A 47 -4.99 0.77 -15.24
CA GLU A 47 -4.21 -0.37 -14.85
C GLU A 47 -4.21 -0.57 -13.33
N LYS A 48 -4.06 -1.82 -12.89
CA LYS A 48 -3.94 -2.12 -11.46
C LYS A 48 -2.59 -1.64 -10.91
N LEU A 49 -2.59 -1.14 -9.68
CA LEU A 49 -1.39 -0.95 -8.90
C LEU A 49 -0.94 -2.31 -8.35
N LYS A 50 0.22 -2.79 -8.76
CA LYS A 50 0.85 -3.98 -8.18
C LYS A 50 1.89 -3.56 -7.16
N ILE A 51 1.77 -4.10 -5.96
CA ILE A 51 2.68 -3.88 -4.84
C ILE A 51 3.47 -5.18 -4.63
N VAL A 52 4.80 -5.08 -4.62
CA VAL A 52 5.69 -6.21 -4.38
C VAL A 52 6.66 -5.87 -3.28
N LEU A 53 6.70 -6.70 -2.26
CA LEU A 53 7.64 -6.62 -1.16
C LEU A 53 8.63 -7.79 -1.26
N ASN A 54 9.92 -7.47 -1.35
CA ASN A 54 10.96 -8.48 -1.25
C ASN A 54 11.12 -8.92 0.21
N LEU A 55 10.94 -10.22 0.48
CA LEU A 55 11.05 -10.81 1.81
C LEU A 55 12.37 -11.60 1.99
N ASN A 56 13.31 -11.46 1.05
CA ASN A 56 14.59 -12.17 1.06
C ASN A 56 15.74 -11.33 1.65
N SER A 57 15.42 -10.26 2.39
CA SER A 57 16.41 -9.43 3.06
C SER A 57 17.11 -10.17 4.21
N GLU A 58 18.13 -9.56 4.82
CA GLU A 58 19.02 -10.20 5.81
C GLU A 58 18.30 -10.86 7.00
N THR A 59 17.07 -10.45 7.28
CA THR A 59 16.21 -11.12 8.24
C THR A 59 15.81 -12.50 7.73
N LYS A 60 16.44 -13.55 8.26
CA LYS A 60 16.04 -14.97 8.10
C LYS A 60 14.69 -15.28 8.78
N ALA A 61 13.69 -14.40 8.64
CA ALA A 61 12.38 -14.61 9.23
C ALA A 61 11.59 -15.63 8.40
N LEU A 62 10.72 -16.40 9.06
CA LEU A 62 9.89 -17.37 8.36
C LEU A 62 8.74 -16.64 7.65
N PRO A 63 8.17 -17.21 6.57
CA PRO A 63 7.00 -16.63 5.89
C PRO A 63 5.85 -16.24 6.83
N ILE A 64 5.63 -17.00 7.91
CA ILE A 64 4.61 -16.72 8.92
C ILE A 64 4.85 -15.42 9.69
N ASP A 65 6.12 -14.98 9.82
CA ASP A 65 6.45 -13.73 10.50
C ASP A 65 6.07 -12.50 9.66
N TYR A 66 6.00 -12.66 8.33
CA TYR A 66 5.59 -11.61 7.41
C TYR A 66 4.06 -11.52 7.23
N GLN A 67 3.28 -12.51 7.69
CA GLN A 67 1.82 -12.50 7.60
C GLN A 67 1.17 -11.37 8.42
N ARG A 68 1.92 -10.79 9.38
CA ARG A 68 1.46 -9.64 10.18
C ARG A 68 1.64 -8.30 9.47
N ILE A 69 2.42 -8.25 8.39
CA ILE A 69 2.69 -7.02 7.64
C ILE A 69 1.50 -6.72 6.73
N MET A 70 1.00 -5.50 6.82
CA MET A 70 -0.14 -5.01 6.05
C MET A 70 0.28 -3.86 5.14
N CYS A 71 -0.45 -3.66 4.05
CA CYS A 71 -0.34 -2.48 3.21
C CYS A 71 -1.50 -1.54 3.51
N ASN A 72 -1.19 -0.33 3.97
CA ASN A 72 -2.12 0.78 3.93
C ASN A 72 -1.94 1.52 2.60
N VAL A 73 -3.03 1.67 1.84
CA VAL A 73 -2.98 2.38 0.56
C VAL A 73 -3.94 3.53 0.58
N SER A 74 -3.44 4.71 0.26
CA SER A 74 -4.21 5.94 0.24
C SER A 74 -4.05 6.60 -1.12
N LEU A 75 -5.16 7.03 -1.71
CA LEU A 75 -5.11 7.93 -2.85
C LEU A 75 -4.95 9.34 -2.30
N VAL A 76 -3.82 9.98 -2.62
CA VAL A 76 -3.56 11.35 -2.20
C VAL A 76 -3.43 12.23 -3.44
N PRO A 77 -3.94 13.46 -3.39
CA PRO A 77 -3.66 14.42 -4.44
C PRO A 77 -2.16 14.73 -4.55
N ASN A 78 -1.68 15.08 -5.74
CA ASN A 78 -0.29 15.46 -5.95
C ASN A 78 0.03 16.80 -5.24
N ILE A 79 1.10 16.83 -4.45
CA ILE A 79 1.54 17.98 -3.64
C ILE A 79 1.91 19.24 -4.44
N TYR A 80 2.03 19.14 -5.77
CA TYR A 80 2.27 20.27 -6.67
C TYR A 80 1.00 20.86 -7.28
N THR A 81 -0.15 20.20 -7.12
CA THR A 81 -1.44 20.73 -7.54
C THR A 81 -2.04 21.49 -6.35
N PRO A 82 -2.49 22.75 -6.49
CA PRO A 82 -3.23 23.41 -5.43
C PRO A 82 -4.61 22.79 -5.36
N ILE A 83 -4.80 21.81 -4.47
CA ILE A 83 -6.13 21.26 -4.17
C ILE A 83 -6.75 22.17 -3.12
N ASP A 84 -7.90 22.75 -3.43
CA ASP A 84 -8.78 23.35 -2.44
C ASP A 84 -9.03 22.30 -1.35
N CYS A 85 -8.59 22.58 -0.11
CA CYS A 85 -8.29 21.63 0.98
C CYS A 85 -9.49 20.82 1.52
N ARG A 86 -10.52 20.57 0.71
CA ARG A 86 -11.75 19.83 1.03
C ARG A 86 -11.83 18.45 0.38
N SER A 87 -10.80 18.01 -0.35
CA SER A 87 -10.85 16.70 -1.01
C SER A 87 -10.78 15.58 0.03
N PRO A 88 -11.82 14.71 0.14
CA PRO A 88 -11.79 13.60 1.07
C PRO A 88 -10.65 12.66 0.68
N GLN A 89 -9.69 12.50 1.60
CA GLN A 89 -8.67 11.46 1.47
C GLN A 89 -9.40 10.11 1.46
N THR A 90 -9.47 9.48 0.30
CA THR A 90 -10.06 8.16 0.19
C THR A 90 -8.96 7.15 0.52
N SER A 91 -8.92 6.73 1.78
CA SER A 91 -8.12 5.57 2.19
C SER A 91 -8.78 4.32 1.60
N ILE A 92 -8.02 3.58 0.80
CA ILE A 92 -8.42 2.25 0.35
C ILE A 92 -8.26 1.32 1.56
N PRO A 93 -9.21 0.40 1.82
CA PRO A 93 -9.13 -0.50 2.98
C PRO A 93 -7.78 -1.23 3.06
N LEU A 94 -7.30 -1.41 4.29
CA LEU A 94 -6.06 -2.14 4.60
C LEU A 94 -6.02 -3.48 3.88
N MET A 95 -4.92 -3.73 3.17
CA MET A 95 -4.74 -4.97 2.40
C MET A 95 -3.68 -5.85 3.03
N LEU A 96 -4.00 -7.14 3.13
CA LEU A 96 -3.02 -8.16 3.51
C LEU A 96 -2.15 -8.49 2.30
N LEU A 97 -0.84 -8.62 2.53
CA LEU A 97 0.09 -9.13 1.53
C LEU A 97 -0.12 -10.64 1.35
N GLN A 98 -0.27 -11.09 0.10
CA GLN A 98 -0.24 -12.50 -0.23
C GLN A 98 1.22 -12.94 -0.36
N ILE A 99 1.64 -13.81 0.55
CA ILE A 99 3.02 -14.30 0.55
C ILE A 99 3.14 -15.45 -0.45
N ALA A 100 4.10 -15.34 -1.37
CA ALA A 100 4.37 -16.33 -2.39
C ALA A 100 5.87 -16.65 -2.47
N LEU A 101 6.20 -17.91 -2.73
CA LEU A 101 7.55 -18.32 -3.09
C LEU A 101 7.72 -18.23 -4.62
N LYS A 102 8.63 -17.38 -5.08
CA LYS A 102 9.06 -17.31 -6.49
C LYS A 102 10.48 -17.85 -6.64
N ARG A 103 10.98 -17.89 -7.87
CA ARG A 103 12.35 -18.38 -8.20
C ARG A 103 13.45 -17.64 -7.42
N GLU A 104 13.25 -16.36 -7.15
CA GLU A 104 14.21 -15.49 -6.46
C GLU A 104 14.04 -15.51 -4.93
N GLY A 105 13.04 -16.26 -4.43
CA GLY A 105 12.73 -16.39 -3.00
C GLY A 105 11.32 -15.93 -2.64
N TRP A 106 11.11 -15.62 -1.36
CA TRP A 106 9.82 -15.20 -0.82
C TRP A 106 9.53 -13.75 -1.18
N ILE A 107 8.29 -13.49 -1.59
CA ILE A 107 7.78 -12.15 -1.84
C ILE A 107 6.39 -11.99 -1.23
N GLY A 108 6.04 -10.77 -0.84
CA GLY A 108 4.66 -10.37 -0.57
C GLY A 108 4.10 -9.65 -1.79
N GLU A 109 2.95 -10.07 -2.29
CA GLU A 109 2.26 -9.41 -3.41
C GLU A 109 0.88 -8.89 -2.95
N ALA A 110 0.52 -7.69 -3.38
CA ALA A 110 -0.85 -7.17 -3.32
C ALA A 110 -1.18 -6.42 -4.61
N GLU A 111 -2.45 -6.42 -5.00
CA GLU A 111 -2.91 -5.73 -6.20
C GLU A 111 -4.14 -4.90 -5.88
N ILE A 112 -4.14 -3.65 -6.36
CA ILE A 112 -5.26 -2.73 -6.23
C ILE A 112 -5.72 -2.37 -7.64
N GLY A 113 -6.98 -2.66 -7.91
CA GLY A 113 -7.69 -2.12 -9.06
C GLY A 113 -9.07 -1.65 -8.61
N GLY A 114 -9.88 -1.24 -9.58
CA GLY A 114 -11.30 -1.02 -9.36
C GLY A 114 -11.74 0.42 -9.54
N ILE A 115 -12.87 0.71 -8.89
CA ILE A 115 -13.66 1.91 -9.11
C ILE A 115 -13.37 2.90 -7.99
N LEU A 116 -13.04 4.12 -8.38
CA LEU A 116 -12.86 5.27 -7.49
C LEU A 116 -14.06 6.19 -7.68
N THR A 117 -14.66 6.61 -6.57
CA THR A 117 -15.88 7.44 -6.57
C THR A 117 -15.58 8.77 -5.91
N ASN A 118 -16.32 9.82 -6.31
CA ASN A 118 -16.26 11.13 -5.67
C ASN A 118 -14.87 11.78 -5.74
N LEU A 119 -14.15 11.55 -6.84
CA LEU A 119 -12.88 12.21 -7.09
C LEU A 119 -13.10 13.56 -7.78
N PRO A 120 -12.52 14.66 -7.26
CA PRO A 120 -12.45 15.89 -8.02
C PRO A 120 -11.48 15.76 -9.21
N HIS A 121 -11.50 16.73 -10.12
CA HIS A 121 -10.48 16.82 -11.16
C HIS A 121 -9.11 17.15 -10.55
N GLY A 122 -8.06 16.50 -11.05
CA GLY A 122 -6.70 16.75 -10.59
C GLY A 122 -5.73 15.60 -10.88
N GLU A 123 -4.51 15.79 -10.39
CA GLU A 123 -3.44 14.81 -10.40
C GLU A 123 -3.36 14.09 -9.05
N TYR A 124 -3.09 12.80 -9.11
CA TYR A 124 -3.09 11.91 -7.95
C TYR A 124 -1.84 11.03 -7.91
N VAL A 125 -1.52 10.58 -6.71
CA VAL A 125 -0.56 9.50 -6.47
C VAL A 125 -1.14 8.53 -5.45
N PHE A 126 -0.79 7.25 -5.57
CA PHE A 126 -0.98 6.30 -4.50
C PHE A 126 0.18 6.41 -3.51
N LYS A 127 -0.16 6.62 -2.24
CA LYS A 127 0.75 6.42 -1.11
C LYS A 127 0.54 5.00 -0.58
N VAL A 128 1.59 4.21 -0.59
CA VAL A 128 1.60 2.84 -0.05
C VAL A 128 2.51 2.81 1.17
N GLU A 129 1.95 2.46 2.32
CA GLU A 129 2.69 2.30 3.57
C GLU A 129 2.66 0.82 3.98
N LEU A 130 3.84 0.26 4.26
CA LEU A 130 3.90 -1.02 4.95
C LEU A 130 3.78 -0.79 6.44
N VAL A 131 2.86 -1.51 7.07
CA VAL A 131 2.54 -1.38 8.48
C VAL A 131 2.72 -2.72 9.16
N ASP A 132 3.41 -2.71 10.31
CA ASP A 132 3.43 -3.83 11.25
C ASP A 132 2.67 -3.42 12.52
N PRO A 133 1.39 -3.82 12.66
CA PRO A 133 0.58 -3.44 13.81
C PRO A 133 1.15 -3.90 15.16
N SER A 134 2.05 -4.91 15.16
CA SER A 134 2.68 -5.37 16.39
C SER A 134 3.70 -4.39 16.98
N LEU A 135 4.09 -3.37 16.21
CA LEU A 135 4.97 -2.28 16.65
C LEU A 135 4.21 -1.06 17.17
N ILE A 136 2.87 -1.12 17.22
CA ILE A 136 2.05 -0.08 17.82
C ILE A 136 2.16 -0.26 19.34
N PHE A 137 2.94 0.62 19.99
CA PHE A 137 3.07 0.68 21.44
C PHE A 137 2.52 2.01 21.95
N GLY A 138 1.44 1.96 22.73
CA GLY A 138 0.77 3.17 23.23
C GLY A 138 0.04 3.95 22.12
N GLU A 139 0.08 5.27 22.19
CA GLU A 139 -0.61 6.18 21.26
C GLU A 139 0.22 6.55 20.02
N VAL A 140 1.43 6.00 19.87
CA VAL A 140 2.35 6.35 18.78
C VAL A 140 2.20 5.36 17.64
N THR A 141 1.49 5.76 16.58
CA THR A 141 1.24 4.94 15.39
C THR A 141 2.37 5.00 14.36
N SER A 142 3.19 6.05 14.38
CA SER A 142 4.28 6.25 13.40
C SER A 142 5.39 5.20 13.49
N THR A 143 5.55 4.55 14.64
CA THR A 143 6.52 3.46 14.85
C THR A 143 6.14 2.17 14.13
N ALA A 144 4.89 2.05 13.66
CA ALA A 144 4.40 0.88 12.96
C ALA A 144 4.62 0.93 11.45
N ILE A 145 4.95 2.10 10.89
CA ILE A 145 5.21 2.25 9.45
C ILE A 145 6.64 1.80 9.18
N LEU A 146 6.78 0.67 8.48
CA LEU A 146 8.06 0.08 8.12
C LEU A 146 8.71 0.78 6.93
N THR A 147 7.92 1.20 5.93
CA THR A 147 8.38 1.96 4.76
C THR A 147 7.21 2.60 4.03
N THR A 148 7.50 3.57 3.16
CA THR A 148 6.51 4.25 2.33
C THR A 148 7.02 4.32 0.89
N ALA A 149 6.15 3.98 -0.06
CA ALA A 149 6.37 4.22 -1.48
C ALA A 149 5.25 5.07 -2.06
N PHE A 150 5.59 5.85 -3.09
CA PHE A 150 4.64 6.62 -3.87
C PHE A 150 4.60 6.08 -5.29
N SER A 151 3.41 5.99 -5.87
CA SER A 151 3.29 5.72 -7.30
C SER A 151 3.76 6.92 -8.13
N LYS A 152 3.87 6.69 -9.44
CA LYS A 152 3.88 7.76 -10.44
C LYS A 152 2.61 8.60 -10.30
N ILE A 153 2.73 9.85 -10.74
CA ILE A 153 1.60 10.78 -10.87
C ILE A 153 0.72 10.28 -12.02
N PHE A 154 -0.59 10.31 -11.81
CA PHE A 154 -1.59 10.02 -12.81
C PHE A 154 -2.78 10.98 -12.67
N GLU A 155 -3.44 11.28 -13.78
CA GLU A 155 -4.53 12.26 -13.84
C GLU A 155 -5.89 11.60 -14.03
N LEU A 156 -6.93 12.32 -13.61
CA LEU A 156 -8.31 12.00 -13.96
C LEU A 156 -8.63 12.58 -15.35
N VAL A 157 -8.86 11.68 -16.32
CA VAL A 157 -9.17 11.98 -17.73
C VAL A 157 -10.63 11.71 -18.05
#